data_AF-A0A7C2PHX8-F1
#
_entry.id   AF-A0A7C2PHX8-F1
#
_cell.length_a   1.000
_cell.length_b   1.000
_cell.length_c   1.000
_cell.angle_alpha   90.00
_cell.angle_beta   90.00
_cell.angle_gamma   90.00
#
_symmetry.space_group_name_H-M   'P 1'
#
loop_
_entity.id
_entity.type
_entity.pdbx_description
1 polymer ?
#
loop_
_entity_poly.entity_id
_entity_poly.type
_entity_poly.pdbx_seq_one_letter_code
_entity_poly.pdbx_strand_id
1 'polypeptide(L)'
;MGFEVLTEDRIVNAWRCAALAVAAFGGALTVDVAAEEPLAERTPGDIRVMSFNIRYGTAKDGENHWDRRKEFLVETIREFDPDLLGTQETLGFQKDYLAEHLPGYEALGVGREDGGQKGEMTALFYRRDRFRALDSGHFWLSETPDVIGSKSWDSSLPRMVTWVKLRDARRPDAPPLLLLNTHFDHIGQQARLESAKLIRSQVGKLAAGSGSIIVTGDFNAGEGSDPYRALFETRPDAPPLIDSYRAAH
;
A
#
# COMPACT_ATOMS: atom_id res chain seq x y z
N MET A 1 -7.77 -6.08 -5.41
CA MET A 1 -6.69 -7.07 -5.16
C MET A 1 -5.42 -6.25 -4.96
N GLY A 2 -4.96 -6.14 -3.71
CA GLY A 2 -3.70 -5.48 -3.40
C GLY A 2 -2.58 -6.50 -3.54
N PHE A 3 -1.56 -6.19 -4.35
CA PHE A 3 -0.33 -6.96 -4.40
C PHE A 3 0.63 -6.38 -3.37
N GLU A 4 1.40 -7.22 -2.71
CA GLU A 4 2.52 -6.76 -1.90
C GLU A 4 3.80 -7.35 -2.50
N VAL A 5 4.78 -6.49 -2.69
CA VAL A 5 5.95 -6.78 -3.52
C VAL A 5 7.21 -6.72 -2.67
N LEU A 6 7.97 -7.81 -2.63
CA LEU A 6 9.10 -7.99 -1.70
C LEU A 6 10.42 -8.31 -2.42
N THR A 7 11.54 -8.15 -1.71
CA THR A 7 12.88 -8.66 -2.07
C THR A 7 13.39 -9.60 -0.97
N GLU A 8 13.70 -10.86 -1.32
CA GLU A 8 14.47 -11.94 -0.65
C GLU A 8 14.49 -12.17 0.89
N ASP A 9 13.87 -11.35 1.75
CA ASP A 9 13.77 -11.64 3.19
C ASP A 9 12.44 -12.31 3.55
N ARG A 10 12.50 -13.33 4.42
CA ARG A 10 11.34 -14.09 4.93
C ARG A 10 10.29 -13.13 5.53
N ILE A 11 9.11 -13.08 4.91
CA ILE A 11 7.91 -12.42 5.46
C ILE A 11 6.87 -13.50 5.73
N VAL A 12 6.29 -13.43 6.93
CA VAL A 12 5.28 -14.37 7.41
C VAL A 12 3.92 -13.68 7.31
N ASN A 13 3.11 -14.13 6.35
CA ASN A 13 1.69 -13.83 6.09
C ASN A 13 1.31 -12.49 5.42
N ALA A 14 0.62 -12.61 4.29
CA ALA A 14 -0.27 -11.58 3.74
C ALA A 14 -1.71 -11.93 4.15
N TRP A 15 -2.36 -11.11 4.96
CA TRP A 15 -3.79 -11.29 5.30
C TRP A 15 -4.70 -10.52 4.35
N ARG A 16 -5.86 -11.13 4.10
CA ARG A 16 -6.98 -10.53 3.38
C ARG A 16 -7.74 -9.57 4.31
N CYS A 17 -7.84 -8.30 3.94
CA CYS A 17 -9.09 -7.57 4.21
C CYS A 17 -9.99 -7.77 2.98
N ALA A 18 -10.85 -8.78 3.04
CA ALA A 18 -11.95 -8.90 2.09
C ALA A 18 -12.95 -7.77 2.37
N ALA A 19 -12.88 -6.68 1.61
CA ALA A 19 -14.03 -5.79 1.49
C ALA A 19 -15.15 -6.58 0.79
N LEU A 20 -16.20 -6.95 1.53
CA LEU A 20 -17.42 -7.51 0.96
C LEU A 20 -18.03 -6.48 -0.01
N ALA A 21 -17.90 -6.71 -1.31
CA ALA A 21 -18.83 -6.15 -2.30
C ALA A 21 -20.01 -7.11 -2.42
N VAL A 22 -21.09 -6.85 -1.70
CA VAL A 22 -22.36 -7.56 -1.91
C VAL A 22 -23.00 -7.01 -3.18
N ALA A 23 -22.84 -7.72 -4.30
CA ALA A 23 -23.74 -7.60 -5.43
C ALA A 23 -25.01 -8.40 -5.10
N ALA A 24 -26.10 -7.70 -4.80
CA ALA A 24 -27.40 -8.34 -4.58
C ALA A 24 -27.92 -8.90 -5.91
N PHE A 25 -27.86 -10.23 -6.07
CA PHE A 25 -28.73 -10.95 -6.98
C PHE A 25 -29.38 -12.10 -6.22
N GLY A 26 -30.72 -12.13 -6.27
CA GLY A 26 -31.56 -13.05 -5.52
C GLY A 26 -31.21 -14.51 -5.80
N GLY A 27 -30.68 -15.18 -4.78
CA GLY A 27 -30.44 -16.61 -4.71
C GLY A 27 -29.73 -16.89 -3.40
N ALA A 28 -30.24 -17.80 -2.58
CA ALA A 28 -29.61 -18.18 -1.32
C ALA A 28 -28.26 -18.86 -1.62
N LEU A 29 -27.18 -18.10 -1.54
CA LEU A 29 -25.81 -18.61 -1.52
C LEU A 29 -25.45 -18.91 -0.07
N THR A 30 -25.30 -20.19 0.26
CA THR A 30 -24.55 -20.59 1.45
C THR A 30 -23.10 -20.20 1.21
N VAL A 31 -22.64 -19.16 1.89
CA VAL A 31 -21.22 -18.83 1.96
C VAL A 31 -20.61 -19.79 2.97
N ASP A 32 -19.85 -20.78 2.50
CA ASP A 32 -18.91 -21.47 3.38
C ASP A 32 -17.90 -20.44 3.86
N VAL A 33 -18.03 -20.03 5.12
CA VAL A 33 -17.00 -19.27 5.82
C VAL A 33 -15.82 -20.24 5.95
N ALA A 34 -14.86 -20.14 5.03
CA ALA A 34 -13.57 -20.78 5.20
C ALA A 34 -13.05 -20.36 6.58
N ALA A 35 -12.67 -21.36 7.40
CA ALA A 35 -12.12 -21.11 8.71
C ALA A 35 -10.99 -20.07 8.61
N GLU A 36 -11.03 -19.05 9.45
CA GLU A 36 -9.94 -18.07 9.56
C GLU A 36 -8.68 -18.83 9.97
N GLU A 37 -7.76 -19.02 9.03
CA GLU A 37 -6.41 -19.51 9.32
C GLU A 37 -5.77 -18.52 10.30
N PRO A 38 -5.37 -18.93 11.51
CA PRO A 38 -4.82 -18.01 12.49
C PRO A 38 -3.57 -17.32 11.94
N LEU A 39 -3.37 -16.06 12.32
CA LEU A 39 -2.12 -15.34 12.03
C LEU A 39 -0.94 -16.19 12.53
N ALA A 40 -0.04 -16.61 11.64
CA ALA A 40 1.14 -17.36 12.04
C ALA A 40 1.97 -16.58 13.08
N GLU A 41 2.57 -17.33 13.99
CA GLU A 41 3.39 -16.80 15.08
C GLU A 41 4.56 -15.99 14.52
N ARG A 42 4.80 -14.82 15.13
CA ARG A 42 5.92 -13.93 14.76
C ARG A 42 7.21 -14.41 15.40
N THR A 43 8.27 -14.50 14.61
CA THR A 43 9.63 -14.50 15.15
C THR A 43 10.12 -13.05 15.34
N PRO A 44 11.08 -12.79 16.24
CA PRO A 44 11.51 -11.41 16.57
C PRO A 44 12.02 -10.58 15.38
N GLY A 45 12.51 -11.22 14.32
CA GLY A 45 13.02 -10.56 13.12
C GLY A 45 11.96 -10.22 12.07
N ASP A 46 10.78 -10.85 12.14
CA ASP A 46 9.78 -10.73 11.09
C ASP A 46 9.21 -9.31 11.01
N ILE A 47 8.88 -8.88 9.80
CA ILE A 47 8.16 -7.63 9.53
C ILE A 47 6.78 -8.02 9.03
N ARG A 48 5.74 -7.58 9.73
CA ARG A 48 4.36 -7.73 9.27
C ARG A 48 3.94 -6.48 8.51
N VAL A 49 3.35 -6.67 7.35
CA VAL A 49 3.00 -5.56 6.48
C VAL A 49 1.53 -5.66 6.10
N MET A 50 0.88 -4.52 5.99
CA MET A 50 -0.52 -4.43 5.58
C MET A 50 -0.66 -3.44 4.43
N SER A 51 -1.32 -3.86 3.34
CA SER A 51 -1.86 -2.95 2.33
C SER A 51 -3.37 -2.91 2.48
N PHE A 52 -3.95 -1.75 2.76
CA PHE A 52 -5.36 -1.62 3.04
C PHE A 52 -5.99 -0.41 2.35
N ASN A 53 -6.75 -0.63 1.27
CA ASN A 53 -7.59 0.41 0.70
C ASN A 53 -8.73 0.67 1.69
N ILE A 54 -8.71 1.84 2.33
CA ILE A 54 -9.63 2.18 3.41
C ILE A 54 -10.89 2.86 2.91
N ARG A 55 -11.12 2.90 1.59
CA ARG A 55 -12.28 3.53 0.94
C ARG A 55 -12.42 5.04 1.22
N TYR A 56 -12.74 5.80 0.18
CA TYR A 56 -12.81 7.25 0.22
C TYR A 56 -13.85 7.77 1.22
N GLY A 57 -13.42 8.61 2.17
CA GLY A 57 -14.22 8.95 3.34
C GLY A 57 -15.50 9.75 3.07
N THR A 58 -15.53 10.51 1.96
CA THR A 58 -16.72 11.27 1.55
C THR A 58 -17.51 10.59 0.42
N ALA A 59 -17.27 9.30 0.17
CA ALA A 59 -18.08 8.53 -0.76
C ALA A 59 -19.52 8.38 -0.24
N LYS A 60 -20.49 8.36 -1.16
CA LYS A 60 -21.92 8.21 -0.85
C LYS A 60 -22.27 6.73 -0.61
N ASP A 61 -21.62 6.12 0.38
CA ASP A 61 -21.66 4.67 0.62
C ASP A 61 -22.83 4.21 1.51
N GLY A 62 -23.83 5.08 1.76
CA GLY A 62 -25.03 4.73 2.52
C GLY A 62 -24.70 4.20 3.91
N GLU A 63 -25.17 3.00 4.25
CA GLU A 63 -24.93 2.37 5.56
C GLU A 63 -23.44 2.06 5.82
N ASN A 64 -22.62 2.01 4.78
CA ASN A 64 -21.17 1.76 4.84
C ASN A 64 -20.33 3.05 4.82
N HIS A 65 -20.92 4.21 5.11
CA HIS A 65 -20.19 5.48 5.16
C HIS A 65 -19.09 5.47 6.22
N TRP A 66 -18.08 6.33 6.03
CA TRP A 66 -16.87 6.38 6.87
C TRP A 66 -17.15 6.41 8.37
N ASP A 67 -18.08 7.26 8.83
CA ASP A 67 -18.33 7.45 10.26
C ASP A 67 -18.89 6.20 10.94
N ARG A 68 -19.43 5.23 10.19
CA ARG A 68 -19.90 3.94 10.72
C ARG A 68 -18.88 2.82 10.68
N ARG A 69 -17.79 2.98 9.91
CA ARG A 69 -16.78 1.91 9.72
C ARG A 69 -15.40 2.25 10.26
N LYS A 70 -15.14 3.51 10.62
CA LYS A 70 -13.83 3.97 11.09
C LYS A 70 -13.33 3.25 12.36
N GLU A 71 -14.23 2.88 13.26
CA GLU A 71 -13.90 2.11 14.48
C GLU A 71 -13.50 0.67 14.14
N PHE A 72 -14.34 -0.04 13.39
CA PHE A 72 -14.06 -1.39 12.90
C PHE A 72 -12.73 -1.46 12.12
N LEU A 73 -12.45 -0.44 11.31
CA LEU A 73 -11.21 -0.34 10.55
C LEU A 73 -9.98 -0.22 11.47
N VAL A 74 -10.07 0.56 12.54
CA VAL A 74 -9.00 0.65 13.56
C VAL A 74 -8.82 -0.68 14.29
N GLU A 75 -9.91 -1.36 14.65
CA GLU A 75 -9.86 -2.68 15.29
C GLU A 75 -9.18 -3.70 14.39
N THR A 76 -9.53 -3.74 13.11
CA THR A 76 -8.90 -4.61 12.11
C THR A 76 -7.38 -4.38 12.02
N ILE A 77 -6.95 -3.11 12.01
CA ILE A 77 -5.51 -2.77 11.97
C ILE A 77 -4.82 -3.21 13.27
N ARG A 78 -5.46 -3.03 14.44
CA ARG A 78 -4.89 -3.42 15.73
C ARG A 78 -4.79 -4.93 15.89
N GLU A 79 -5.79 -5.67 15.42
CA GLU A 79 -5.80 -7.12 15.43
C GLU A 79 -4.74 -7.70 14.50
N PHE A 80 -4.60 -7.12 13.30
CA PHE A 80 -3.52 -7.48 12.39
C PHE A 80 -2.13 -7.04 12.93
N ASP A 81 -2.05 -5.99 13.74
CA ASP A 81 -0.82 -5.45 14.37
C ASP A 81 0.38 -5.30 13.39
N PRO A 82 0.25 -4.54 12.28
CA PRO A 82 1.32 -4.41 11.30
C PRO A 82 2.54 -3.65 11.83
N ASP A 83 3.73 -4.03 11.39
CA ASP A 83 4.93 -3.20 11.55
C ASP A 83 4.91 -2.00 10.59
N LEU A 84 4.41 -2.24 9.37
CA LEU A 84 4.31 -1.29 8.26
C LEU A 84 2.90 -1.36 7.65
N LEU A 85 2.25 -0.23 7.42
CA LEU A 85 0.90 -0.15 6.87
C LEU A 85 0.86 0.88 5.72
N GLY A 86 0.42 0.45 4.55
CA GLY A 86 0.04 1.31 3.43
C GLY A 86 -1.47 1.40 3.31
N THR A 87 -2.02 2.62 3.26
CA THR A 87 -3.44 2.87 3.04
C THR A 87 -3.71 3.58 1.72
N GLN A 88 -4.82 3.24 1.06
CA GLN A 88 -5.28 3.90 -0.16
C GLN A 88 -6.68 4.48 0.05
N GLU A 89 -7.09 5.42 -0.80
CA GLU A 89 -8.31 6.22 -0.66
C GLU A 89 -8.39 7.08 0.62
N THR A 90 -7.25 7.33 1.25
CA THR A 90 -7.16 8.05 2.53
C THR A 90 -7.29 9.55 2.33
N LEU A 91 -8.34 10.17 2.85
CA LEU A 91 -8.42 11.64 2.96
C LEU A 91 -7.65 12.16 4.19
N GLY A 92 -7.32 13.46 4.20
CA GLY A 92 -6.63 14.11 5.31
C GLY A 92 -7.25 13.82 6.68
N PHE A 93 -8.56 14.01 6.83
CA PHE A 93 -9.26 13.70 8.09
C PHE A 93 -9.27 12.20 8.43
N GLN A 94 -9.24 11.30 7.43
CA GLN A 94 -9.15 9.85 7.69
C GLN A 94 -7.75 9.50 8.20
N LYS A 95 -6.70 10.09 7.60
CA LYS A 95 -5.32 9.94 8.08
C LYS A 95 -5.19 10.44 9.52
N ASP A 96 -5.72 11.63 9.81
CA ASP A 96 -5.62 12.25 11.13
C ASP A 96 -6.38 11.43 12.18
N TYR A 97 -7.58 10.92 11.84
CA TYR A 97 -8.32 9.98 12.70
C TYR A 97 -7.50 8.71 12.98
N LEU A 98 -6.88 8.10 11.96
CA LEU A 98 -6.04 6.92 12.16
C LEU A 98 -4.81 7.22 13.02
N ALA A 99 -4.16 8.35 12.82
CA ALA A 99 -2.99 8.75 13.62
C ALA A 99 -3.36 8.95 15.11
N GLU A 100 -4.53 9.49 15.40
CA GLU A 100 -5.05 9.62 16.77
C GLU A 100 -5.33 8.24 17.41
N HIS A 101 -5.86 7.30 16.63
CA HIS A 101 -6.28 5.99 17.14
C HIS A 101 -5.18 4.91 17.04
N LEU A 102 -4.06 5.21 16.40
CA LEU A 102 -2.88 4.34 16.28
C LEU A 102 -1.62 5.07 16.81
N PRO A 103 -1.58 5.48 18.10
CA PRO A 103 -0.53 6.35 18.63
C PRO A 103 0.88 5.73 18.61
N GLY A 104 1.00 4.40 18.45
CA GLY A 104 2.28 3.70 18.27
C GLY A 104 2.91 3.84 16.88
N TYR A 105 2.24 4.53 15.94
CA TYR A 105 2.69 4.66 14.56
C TYR A 105 3.02 6.11 14.22
N GLU A 106 4.06 6.32 13.41
CA GLU A 106 4.18 7.54 12.62
C GLU A 106 3.29 7.46 11.40
N ALA A 107 2.78 8.61 10.93
CA ALA A 107 1.97 8.72 9.72
C ALA A 107 2.65 9.65 8.71
N LEU A 108 2.72 9.23 7.45
CA LEU A 108 3.29 9.98 6.33
C LEU A 108 2.32 9.95 5.15
N GLY A 109 2.11 11.08 4.50
CA GLY A 109 1.23 11.16 3.33
C GLY A 109 0.82 12.59 3.02
N VAL A 110 0.66 12.89 1.73
CA VAL A 110 0.11 14.16 1.23
C VAL A 110 -0.99 13.90 0.23
N GLY A 111 -1.89 14.87 0.09
CA GLY A 111 -2.98 14.84 -0.87
C GLY A 111 -2.46 14.91 -2.30
N ARG A 112 -2.98 14.03 -3.16
CA ARG A 112 -2.54 13.92 -4.57
C ARG A 112 -2.84 15.15 -5.42
N GLU A 113 -3.66 16.10 -4.97
CA GLU A 113 -4.03 17.26 -5.79
C GLU A 113 -3.12 18.46 -5.56
N ASP A 114 -2.62 18.66 -4.34
CA ASP A 114 -1.89 19.86 -3.93
C ASP A 114 -0.59 19.60 -3.16
N GLY A 115 -0.25 18.34 -2.89
CA GLY A 115 0.91 18.01 -2.05
C GLY A 115 0.73 18.42 -0.59
N GLY A 116 -0.50 18.73 -0.18
CA GLY A 116 -0.90 19.10 1.16
C GLY A 116 -1.99 18.15 1.66
N GLN A 117 -3.21 18.65 1.78
CA GLN A 117 -4.35 17.90 2.35
C GLN A 117 -5.46 17.62 1.32
N LYS A 118 -5.33 18.13 0.09
CA LYS A 118 -6.39 18.05 -0.92
C LYS A 118 -6.29 16.75 -1.73
N GLY A 119 -7.43 16.07 -1.80
CA GLY A 119 -7.56 14.81 -2.51
C GLY A 119 -7.10 13.63 -1.69
N GLU A 120 -7.24 12.46 -2.29
CA GLU A 120 -6.80 11.19 -1.72
C GLU A 120 -5.28 11.13 -1.53
N MET A 121 -4.85 10.44 -0.49
CA MET A 121 -3.47 10.10 -0.16
C MET A 121 -3.22 8.59 -0.30
N THR A 122 -1.98 8.24 -0.61
CA THR A 122 -1.43 6.89 -0.41
C THR A 122 -0.63 6.87 0.89
N ALA A 123 -1.29 7.00 2.04
CA ALA A 123 -0.62 7.23 3.32
C ALA A 123 0.12 5.98 3.82
N LEU A 124 1.26 6.20 4.48
CA LEU A 124 2.09 5.20 5.13
C LEU A 124 2.03 5.38 6.64
N PHE A 125 1.96 4.26 7.37
CA PHE A 125 2.09 4.20 8.81
C PHE A 125 3.18 3.19 9.18
N TYR A 126 4.04 3.51 10.14
CA TYR A 126 5.09 2.59 10.59
C TYR A 126 5.34 2.71 12.09
N ARG A 127 5.66 1.59 12.73
CA ARG A 127 5.86 1.47 14.18
C ARG A 127 7.00 2.36 14.70
N ARG A 128 6.69 3.31 15.58
CA ARG A 128 7.63 4.28 16.21
C ARG A 128 8.69 3.59 17.08
N ASP A 129 8.32 2.50 17.73
CA ASP A 129 9.19 1.72 18.61
C ASP A 129 10.20 0.84 17.84
N ARG A 130 10.05 0.73 16.51
CA ARG A 130 10.90 -0.11 15.67
C ARG A 130 11.60 0.67 14.56
N PHE A 131 10.91 1.57 13.87
CA PHE A 131 11.44 2.22 12.69
C PHE A 131 11.65 3.71 12.87
N ARG A 132 12.81 4.16 12.37
CA ARG A 132 13.11 5.58 12.22
C ARG A 132 13.23 5.92 10.73
N ALA A 133 12.51 6.95 10.29
CA ALA A 133 12.69 7.49 8.94
C ALA A 133 14.08 8.11 8.77
N LEU A 134 14.75 7.73 7.68
CA LEU A 134 16.02 8.29 7.23
C LEU A 134 15.81 9.29 6.10
N ASP A 135 14.83 9.00 5.24
CA ASP A 135 14.46 9.82 4.08
C ASP A 135 13.03 9.46 3.67
N SER A 136 12.33 10.37 3.01
CA SER A 136 10.94 10.16 2.59
C SER A 136 10.54 11.14 1.50
N GLY A 137 9.54 10.77 0.71
CA GLY A 137 8.99 11.69 -0.27
C GLY A 137 7.77 11.16 -0.99
N HIS A 138 7.42 11.88 -2.03
CA HIS A 138 6.27 11.61 -2.88
C HIS A 138 6.63 11.83 -4.34
N PHE A 139 5.97 11.11 -5.24
CA PHE A 139 6.01 11.41 -6.66
C PHE A 139 4.68 11.04 -7.32
N TRP A 140 4.34 11.72 -8.40
CA TRP A 140 3.12 11.50 -9.16
C TRP A 140 3.35 10.47 -10.27
N LEU A 141 2.33 9.66 -10.52
CA LEU A 141 2.33 8.66 -11.56
C LEU A 141 1.96 9.32 -12.90
N SER A 142 2.94 10.03 -13.44
CA SER A 142 2.82 10.79 -14.68
C SER A 142 4.17 10.89 -15.39
N GLU A 143 4.19 11.52 -16.56
CA GLU A 143 5.43 11.85 -17.28
C GLU A 143 6.25 12.93 -16.56
N THR A 144 5.64 13.65 -15.60
CA THR A 144 6.26 14.71 -14.80
C THR A 144 6.13 14.38 -13.30
N PRO A 145 6.82 13.33 -12.81
CA PRO A 145 6.59 12.78 -11.47
C PRO A 145 6.87 13.76 -10.32
N ASP A 146 7.70 14.79 -10.55
CA ASP A 146 8.01 15.83 -9.57
C ASP A 146 7.00 16.98 -9.56
N VAL A 147 6.04 16.99 -10.50
CA VAL A 147 4.99 18.02 -10.59
C VAL A 147 3.76 17.55 -9.82
N ILE A 148 3.47 18.26 -8.74
CA ILE A 148 2.30 18.06 -7.88
C ILE A 148 1.01 18.08 -8.71
N GLY A 149 0.13 17.09 -8.49
CA GLY A 149 -1.17 17.01 -9.14
C GLY A 149 -1.12 16.66 -10.63
N SER A 150 0.06 16.30 -11.16
CA SER A 150 0.21 15.92 -12.56
C SER A 150 -0.54 14.63 -12.89
N LYS A 151 -0.93 14.55 -14.17
CA LYS A 151 -1.68 13.44 -14.74
C LYS A 151 -1.22 13.22 -16.18
N SER A 152 -0.91 11.98 -16.54
CA SER A 152 -0.49 11.60 -17.89
C SER A 152 -1.27 10.40 -18.42
N TRP A 153 -1.02 10.08 -19.69
CA TRP A 153 -1.65 8.99 -20.42
C TRP A 153 -3.18 9.09 -20.39
N ASP A 154 -3.87 7.98 -20.20
CA ASP A 154 -5.33 7.88 -20.11
C ASP A 154 -5.83 7.91 -18.65
N SER A 155 -5.06 8.46 -17.71
CA SER A 155 -5.46 8.52 -16.30
C SER A 155 -6.65 9.48 -16.09
N SER A 156 -7.60 9.03 -15.27
CA SER A 156 -8.78 9.79 -14.88
C SER A 156 -8.47 10.87 -13.84
N LEU A 157 -7.56 10.59 -12.91
CA LEU A 157 -7.25 11.40 -11.73
C LEU A 157 -5.73 11.44 -11.50
N PRO A 158 -5.15 12.50 -10.90
CA PRO A 158 -3.77 12.43 -10.43
C PRO A 158 -3.59 11.19 -9.54
N ARG A 159 -2.57 10.38 -9.80
CA ARG A 159 -2.19 9.23 -8.98
C ARG A 159 -0.77 9.43 -8.48
N MET A 160 -0.42 8.83 -7.36
CA MET A 160 0.86 9.12 -6.70
C MET A 160 1.38 7.94 -5.88
N VAL A 161 2.64 8.05 -5.49
CA VAL A 161 3.33 7.16 -4.57
C VAL A 161 3.82 7.98 -3.38
N THR A 162 3.67 7.40 -2.19
CA THR A 162 4.38 7.84 -0.98
C THR A 162 5.45 6.82 -0.64
N TRP A 163 6.66 7.25 -0.30
CA TRP A 163 7.75 6.36 0.06
C TRP A 163 8.53 6.85 1.29
N VAL A 164 9.15 5.90 1.99
CA VAL A 164 10.01 6.16 3.14
C VAL A 164 11.15 5.14 3.21
N LYS A 165 12.35 5.60 3.53
CA LYS A 165 13.50 4.77 3.92
C LYS A 165 13.56 4.67 5.44
N LEU A 166 13.55 3.45 5.95
CA LEU A 166 13.44 3.16 7.38
C LEU A 166 14.68 2.43 7.89
N ARG A 167 15.21 2.87 9.03
CA ARG A 167 16.16 2.09 9.84
C ARG A 167 15.37 1.20 10.80
N ASP A 168 15.57 -0.12 10.74
CA ASP A 168 14.98 -1.08 11.68
C ASP A 168 15.85 -1.19 12.94
N ALA A 169 15.32 -0.76 14.08
CA ALA A 169 16.00 -0.83 15.38
C ALA A 169 16.22 -2.26 15.87
N ARG A 170 15.46 -3.24 15.36
CA ARG A 170 15.65 -4.67 15.67
C ARG A 170 16.75 -5.31 14.82
N ARG A 171 17.17 -4.65 13.73
CA ARG A 171 18.25 -5.09 12.83
C ARG A 171 19.22 -3.94 12.55
N PRO A 172 19.96 -3.43 13.55
CA PRO A 172 20.76 -2.22 13.42
C PRO A 172 21.87 -2.31 12.36
N ASP A 173 22.41 -3.52 12.13
CA ASP A 173 23.47 -3.80 11.15
C ASP A 173 22.92 -4.04 9.73
N ALA A 174 21.61 -4.22 9.58
CA ALA A 174 21.00 -4.40 8.27
C ALA A 174 20.95 -3.06 7.52
N PRO A 175 21.09 -3.08 6.18
CA PRO A 175 20.81 -1.89 5.37
C PRO A 175 19.36 -1.41 5.56
N PRO A 176 19.07 -0.12 5.34
CA PRO A 176 17.72 0.42 5.42
C PRO A 176 16.69 -0.33 4.57
N LEU A 177 15.44 -0.32 5.03
CA LEU A 177 14.28 -0.81 4.29
C LEU A 177 13.63 0.34 3.53
N LEU A 178 13.26 0.13 2.27
CA LEU A 178 12.48 1.07 1.48
C LEU A 178 11.03 0.60 1.39
N LEU A 179 10.09 1.41 1.89
CA LEU A 179 8.66 1.17 1.79
C LEU A 179 8.02 2.15 0.82
N LEU A 180 7.20 1.66 -0.11
CA LEU A 180 6.40 2.43 -1.04
C LEU A 180 4.92 2.03 -0.94
N ASN A 181 4.03 2.98 -1.14
CA ASN A 181 2.59 2.75 -1.24
C ASN A 181 1.96 3.55 -2.38
N THR A 182 1.05 2.92 -3.12
CA THR A 182 0.45 3.49 -4.33
C THR A 182 -1.03 3.15 -4.50
N HIS A 183 -1.72 3.92 -5.36
CA HIS A 183 -3.05 3.58 -5.85
C HIS A 183 -3.14 3.93 -7.34
N PHE A 184 -3.27 2.90 -8.17
CA PHE A 184 -3.31 3.02 -9.62
C PHE A 184 -4.65 3.52 -10.15
N ASP A 185 -4.64 4.03 -11.38
CA ASP A 185 -5.85 4.48 -12.04
C ASP A 185 -6.82 3.32 -12.30
N HIS A 186 -8.11 3.55 -12.02
CA HIS A 186 -9.16 2.54 -12.19
C HIS A 186 -9.72 2.51 -13.61
N ILE A 187 -9.50 3.55 -14.41
CA ILE A 187 -9.98 3.68 -15.80
C ILE A 187 -8.83 3.44 -16.79
N GLY A 188 -7.75 4.20 -16.68
CA GLY A 188 -6.66 4.27 -17.64
C GLY A 188 -5.82 3.00 -17.68
N GLN A 189 -5.91 2.24 -18.77
CA GLN A 189 -5.15 1.01 -18.96
C GLN A 189 -3.68 1.33 -19.22
N GLN A 190 -3.41 2.33 -20.06
CA GLN A 190 -2.04 2.76 -20.36
C GLN A 190 -1.39 3.38 -19.13
N ALA A 191 -2.15 4.17 -18.36
CA ALA A 191 -1.68 4.77 -17.12
C ALA A 191 -1.25 3.71 -16.11
N ARG A 192 -1.98 2.59 -15.95
CA ARG A 192 -1.54 1.49 -15.07
C ARG A 192 -0.23 0.86 -15.52
N LEU A 193 -0.09 0.57 -16.81
CA LEU A 193 1.13 -0.03 -17.36
C LEU A 193 2.34 0.90 -17.15
N GLU A 194 2.21 2.17 -17.52
CA GLU A 194 3.29 3.13 -17.38
C GLU A 194 3.59 3.46 -15.91
N SER A 195 2.58 3.42 -15.03
CA SER A 195 2.79 3.53 -13.58
C SER A 195 3.64 2.39 -13.03
N ALA A 196 3.42 1.14 -13.47
CA ALA A 196 4.23 0.00 -13.05
C ALA A 196 5.70 0.16 -13.48
N LYS A 197 5.93 0.57 -14.74
CA LYS A 197 7.28 0.85 -15.26
C LYS A 197 7.96 1.99 -14.52
N LEU A 198 7.22 3.08 -14.26
CA LEU A 198 7.74 4.23 -13.52
C LEU A 198 8.13 3.84 -12.09
N ILE A 199 7.30 3.07 -11.38
CA ILE A 199 7.63 2.56 -10.05
C ILE A 199 8.90 1.72 -10.10
N ARG A 200 9.07 0.83 -11.08
CA ARG A 200 10.32 0.05 -11.22
C ARG A 200 11.55 0.93 -11.43
N SER A 201 11.45 1.95 -12.27
CA SER A 201 12.54 2.92 -12.46
C SER A 201 12.85 3.69 -11.17
N GLN A 202 11.81 4.13 -10.44
CA GLN A 202 11.99 4.84 -9.17
C GLN A 202 12.57 3.94 -8.08
N VAL A 203 12.15 2.67 -8.00
CA VAL A 203 12.74 1.68 -7.10
C VAL A 203 14.24 1.52 -7.39
N GLY A 204 14.67 1.42 -8.65
CA GLY A 204 16.10 1.37 -8.99
C GLY A 204 16.91 2.56 -8.46
N LYS A 205 16.33 3.77 -8.48
CA LYS A 205 16.96 5.01 -7.97
C LYS A 205 16.92 5.09 -6.45
N LEU A 206 15.76 4.83 -5.85
CA LEU A 206 15.52 4.98 -4.42
C LEU A 206 16.18 3.86 -3.60
N ALA A 207 16.28 2.65 -4.15
CA ALA A 207 16.83 1.49 -3.44
C ALA A 207 18.34 1.55 -3.20
N ALA A 208 19.05 2.56 -3.73
CA ALA A 208 20.47 2.73 -3.47
C ALA A 208 20.77 2.70 -1.95
N GLY A 209 21.60 1.74 -1.55
CA GLY A 209 21.97 1.49 -0.16
C GLY A 209 20.90 0.83 0.71
N SER A 210 19.75 0.42 0.15
CA SER A 210 18.68 -0.29 0.85
C SER A 210 18.82 -1.81 0.69
N GLY A 211 18.42 -2.57 1.70
CA GLY A 211 18.55 -4.03 1.74
C GLY A 211 17.25 -4.77 1.46
N SER A 212 16.13 -4.19 1.88
CA SER A 212 14.79 -4.72 1.62
C SER A 212 13.91 -3.66 0.99
N ILE A 213 13.09 -4.04 0.02
CA ILE A 213 12.14 -3.15 -0.66
C ILE A 213 10.76 -3.76 -0.56
N ILE A 214 9.80 -2.92 -0.17
CA ILE A 214 8.40 -3.30 0.01
C ILE A 214 7.55 -2.31 -0.79
N VAL A 215 6.79 -2.81 -1.76
CA VAL A 215 5.75 -2.02 -2.44
C VAL A 215 4.39 -2.55 -2.04
N THR A 216 3.57 -1.67 -1.48
CA THR A 216 2.16 -1.89 -1.16
C THR A 216 1.29 -1.05 -2.09
N GLY A 217 0.01 -1.40 -2.22
CA GLY A 217 -0.92 -0.55 -2.94
C GLY A 217 -2.19 -1.25 -3.39
N ASP A 218 -3.06 -0.43 -3.98
CA ASP A 218 -4.17 -0.88 -4.82
C ASP A 218 -3.81 -0.64 -6.29
N PHE A 219 -3.53 -1.73 -7.01
CA PHE A 219 -3.02 -1.64 -8.37
C PHE A 219 -4.11 -1.57 -9.44
N ASN A 220 -5.40 -1.72 -9.07
CA ASN A 220 -6.51 -1.80 -10.01
C ASN A 220 -6.21 -2.70 -11.23
N ALA A 221 -5.45 -3.76 -10.98
CA ALA A 221 -4.94 -4.68 -11.97
C ALA A 221 -5.08 -6.10 -11.45
N GLY A 222 -5.31 -7.05 -12.34
CA GLY A 222 -5.31 -8.47 -12.01
C GLY A 222 -3.92 -9.08 -12.20
N GLU A 223 -3.71 -10.23 -11.61
CA GLU A 223 -2.51 -11.03 -11.86
C GLU A 223 -2.39 -11.38 -13.34
N GLY A 224 -1.16 -11.40 -13.85
CA GLY A 224 -0.87 -11.71 -15.25
C GLY A 224 -1.27 -10.62 -16.24
N SER A 225 -1.87 -9.51 -15.79
CA SER A 225 -2.08 -8.32 -16.62
C SER A 225 -0.77 -7.63 -16.97
N ASP A 226 -0.78 -6.76 -17.98
CA ASP A 226 0.41 -6.01 -18.39
C ASP A 226 1.05 -5.16 -17.28
N PRO A 227 0.31 -4.38 -16.45
CA PRO A 227 0.93 -3.69 -15.31
C PRO A 227 1.51 -4.65 -14.26
N TYR A 228 0.89 -5.81 -14.03
CA TYR A 228 1.44 -6.84 -13.15
C TYR A 228 2.78 -7.35 -13.70
N ARG A 229 2.82 -7.75 -14.97
CA ARG A 229 4.06 -8.23 -15.62
C ARG A 229 5.15 -7.16 -15.59
N ALA A 230 4.81 -5.90 -15.90
CA ALA A 230 5.76 -4.79 -15.87
C ALA A 230 6.29 -4.50 -14.45
N LEU A 231 5.54 -4.81 -13.40
CA LEU A 231 6.00 -4.65 -12.02
C LEU A 231 6.94 -5.78 -11.60
N PHE A 232 6.78 -6.99 -12.12
CA PHE A 232 7.56 -8.16 -11.70
C PHE A 232 8.63 -8.61 -12.73
N GLU A 233 8.67 -7.98 -13.91
CA GLU A 233 9.71 -8.28 -14.89
C GLU A 233 11.10 -8.06 -14.28
N THR A 234 12.04 -8.93 -14.67
CA THR A 234 13.45 -8.76 -14.30
C THR A 234 14.03 -7.63 -15.13
N ARG A 235 14.75 -6.71 -14.48
CA ARG A 235 15.38 -5.59 -15.16
C ARG A 235 16.82 -5.43 -14.69
N PRO A 236 17.77 -5.08 -15.57
CA PRO A 236 19.16 -4.84 -15.16
C PRO A 236 19.32 -3.61 -14.25
N ASP A 237 18.39 -2.65 -14.32
CA ASP A 237 18.44 -1.35 -13.67
C ASP A 237 17.64 -1.27 -12.36
N ALA A 238 17.00 -2.36 -11.93
CA ALA A 238 16.19 -2.39 -10.72
C ALA A 238 16.31 -3.75 -10.01
N PRO A 239 16.33 -3.77 -8.66
CA PRO A 239 16.30 -5.01 -7.91
C PRO A 239 15.06 -5.85 -8.27
N PRO A 240 15.16 -7.18 -8.19
CA PRO A 240 14.03 -8.06 -8.47
C PRO A 240 12.92 -7.82 -7.47
N LEU A 241 11.69 -7.91 -7.94
CA LEU A 241 10.50 -7.78 -7.12
C LEU A 241 9.73 -9.10 -7.22
N ILE A 242 9.22 -9.61 -6.10
CA ILE A 242 8.40 -10.84 -6.07
C ILE A 242 7.01 -10.55 -5.52
N ASP A 243 6.00 -11.25 -6.01
CA ASP A 243 4.64 -11.20 -5.45
C ASP A 243 4.61 -12.03 -4.17
N SER A 244 4.39 -11.37 -3.03
CA SER A 244 4.37 -12.01 -1.72
C SER A 244 3.27 -13.08 -1.60
N TYR A 245 2.14 -12.88 -2.28
CA TYR A 245 1.03 -13.83 -2.25
C TYR A 245 1.42 -15.13 -2.96
N ARG A 246 2.03 -15.03 -4.14
CA ARG A 246 2.50 -16.18 -4.93
C ARG A 246 3.76 -16.83 -4.37
N ALA A 247 4.55 -16.10 -3.59
CA ALA A 247 5.64 -16.70 -2.83
C ALA A 247 5.13 -17.57 -1.67
N ALA A 248 3.96 -17.25 -1.12
CA ALA A 248 3.38 -17.94 0.03
C ALA A 248 2.36 -19.05 -0.31
N HIS A 249 1.71 -19.01 -1.47
CA HIS A 249 0.63 -19.94 -1.88
C HIS A 249 0.78 -20.40 -3.33
#